data_AF-P02874-F1
#
_entry.id   AF-P02874-F1
#
_cell.length_a   1.000
_cell.length_b   1.000
_cell.length_c   1.000
_cell.angle_alpha   90.00
_cell.angle_beta   90.00
_cell.angle_gamma   90.00
#
_symmetry.space_group_name_H-M   'P 1'
#
loop_
_entity.id
_entity.type
_entity.pdbx_description
1 polymer ?
#
loop_
_entity_poly.entity_id
_entity_poly.type
_entity_poly.pdbx_seq_one_letter_code
_entity_poly.pdbx_strand_id
1 'polypeptide(L)'
;AENTVSFDFSKFLSGQENLILQGDTVTDDSNRCLVLTRENNGRPVQDSVGRVLYQTPIHLWDKQIDKEASFETSFTFFIYRENINRGGDGITFFLAPTDTQPKSGGGYLGIFKDAESNETVVAVEFDTFSNRWDPANSHIGINVNSVKSKITTPWGLKNDYFTVTITYDATRSLSVSSFYRNKPDDIFTVKASVHLRDALPQWVRIGLSAATGDLVEQHRLYSWSFKSVLPLDSST
;
A
#
# COMPACT_ATOMS: atom_id res chain seq x y z
N ALA A 1 -23.27 5.92 18.22
CA ALA A 1 -23.30 5.63 16.78
C ALA A 1 -21.86 5.63 16.25
N GLU A 2 -21.57 5.12 15.08
CA GLU A 2 -20.21 5.05 14.51
C GLU A 2 -20.24 5.47 13.04
N ASN A 3 -19.19 6.14 12.57
CA ASN A 3 -19.00 6.37 11.15
C ASN A 3 -18.14 5.24 10.60
N THR A 4 -18.72 4.41 9.72
CA THR A 4 -18.07 3.24 9.16
C THR A 4 -17.98 3.37 7.65
N VAL A 5 -16.79 3.11 7.10
CA VAL A 5 -16.57 2.94 5.66
C VAL A 5 -16.01 1.55 5.43
N SER A 6 -16.60 0.79 4.50
CA SER A 6 -16.09 -0.52 4.12
C SER A 6 -16.33 -0.84 2.65
N PHE A 7 -15.44 -1.64 2.07
CA PHE A 7 -15.60 -2.24 0.75
C PHE A 7 -14.89 -3.59 0.67
N ASP A 8 -15.25 -4.39 -0.33
CA ASP A 8 -14.62 -5.67 -0.66
C ASP A 8 -14.60 -5.88 -2.18
N PHE A 9 -13.40 -5.76 -2.76
CA PHE A 9 -13.13 -6.10 -4.15
C PHE A 9 -12.46 -7.47 -4.22
N SER A 10 -13.23 -8.50 -4.58
CA SER A 10 -12.70 -9.84 -4.86
C SER A 10 -12.06 -9.99 -6.24
N LYS A 11 -12.17 -8.95 -7.07
CA LYS A 11 -11.68 -8.85 -8.44
C LYS A 11 -11.72 -7.40 -8.92
N PHE A 12 -10.96 -7.10 -9.96
CA PHE A 12 -11.00 -5.80 -10.63
C PHE A 12 -11.45 -5.94 -12.09
N LEU A 13 -12.31 -5.02 -12.52
CA LEU A 13 -12.90 -4.97 -13.86
C LEU A 13 -13.03 -3.52 -14.31
N SER A 14 -12.92 -3.28 -15.61
CA SER A 14 -13.04 -1.96 -16.20
C SER A 14 -14.41 -1.34 -15.86
N GLY A 15 -14.42 -0.04 -15.56
CA GLY A 15 -15.63 0.69 -15.19
C GLY A 15 -15.97 0.69 -13.69
N GLN A 16 -15.08 0.24 -12.81
CA GLN A 16 -15.26 0.40 -11.36
C GLN A 16 -15.09 1.88 -10.93
N GLU A 17 -16.20 2.62 -10.92
CA GLU A 17 -16.25 4.05 -10.59
C GLU A 17 -15.85 4.41 -9.14
N ASN A 18 -15.69 3.41 -8.27
CA ASN A 18 -15.27 3.60 -6.88
C ASN A 18 -13.74 3.65 -6.72
N LEU A 19 -12.99 3.55 -7.83
CA LEU A 19 -11.54 3.54 -7.86
C LEU A 19 -11.01 4.68 -8.72
N ILE A 20 -9.96 5.33 -8.24
CA ILE A 20 -9.21 6.34 -8.98
C ILE A 20 -7.90 5.69 -9.40
N LEU A 21 -7.74 5.48 -10.70
CA LEU A 21 -6.49 5.00 -11.28
C LEU A 21 -5.61 6.20 -11.63
N GLN A 22 -4.34 6.15 -11.25
CA GLN A 22 -3.35 7.18 -11.53
C GLN A 22 -2.07 6.55 -12.11
N GLY A 23 -1.32 7.34 -12.87
CA GLY A 23 -0.09 6.87 -13.52
C GLY A 23 -0.40 5.77 -14.55
N ASP A 24 0.40 4.72 -14.53
CA ASP A 24 0.37 3.60 -15.48
C ASP A 24 -0.62 2.49 -15.11
N THR A 25 -1.40 2.65 -14.04
CA THR A 25 -2.32 1.60 -13.61
C THR A 25 -3.45 1.39 -14.61
N VAL A 26 -3.64 0.14 -15.02
CA VAL A 26 -4.72 -0.29 -15.92
C VAL A 26 -5.44 -1.51 -15.34
N THR A 27 -6.64 -1.77 -15.85
CA THR A 27 -7.35 -3.01 -15.53
C THR A 27 -7.06 -4.07 -16.58
N ASP A 28 -6.83 -5.31 -16.14
CA ASP A 28 -6.81 -6.50 -16.99
C ASP A 28 -8.07 -7.31 -16.70
N ASP A 29 -9.10 -7.10 -17.51
CA ASP A 29 -10.40 -7.79 -17.35
C ASP A 29 -10.30 -9.31 -17.54
N SER A 30 -9.32 -9.78 -18.32
CA SER A 30 -9.13 -11.21 -18.60
C SER A 30 -8.61 -11.93 -17.36
N ASN A 31 -7.63 -11.33 -16.67
CA ASN A 31 -7.08 -11.84 -15.41
C ASN A 31 -7.81 -11.30 -14.17
N ARG A 32 -8.75 -10.39 -14.36
CA ARG A 32 -9.61 -9.78 -13.32
C ARG A 32 -8.82 -9.08 -12.22
N CYS A 33 -7.75 -8.39 -12.61
CA CYS A 33 -6.80 -7.74 -11.72
C CYS A 33 -6.50 -6.31 -12.19
N LEU A 34 -5.87 -5.52 -11.31
CA LEU A 34 -5.20 -4.29 -11.71
C LEU A 34 -3.73 -4.60 -11.99
N VAL A 35 -3.22 -4.05 -13.09
CA VAL A 35 -1.80 -4.02 -13.42
C VAL A 35 -1.29 -2.64 -13.02
N LEU A 36 -0.49 -2.57 -11.95
CA LEU A 36 -0.11 -1.29 -11.36
C LEU A 36 1.02 -0.60 -12.12
N THR A 37 1.94 -1.36 -12.71
CA THR A 37 3.06 -0.84 -13.51
C THR A 37 2.96 -1.34 -14.95
N ARG A 38 3.39 -0.52 -15.90
CA ARG A 38 3.31 -0.76 -17.33
C ARG A 38 3.99 -2.07 -17.73
N GLU A 39 3.36 -2.79 -18.65
CA GLU A 39 3.91 -3.99 -19.27
C GLU A 39 3.87 -3.86 -20.80
N ASN A 40 4.87 -4.40 -21.49
CA ASN A 40 4.90 -4.52 -22.95
C ASN A 40 4.94 -6.01 -23.32
N ASN A 41 3.92 -6.51 -24.01
CA ASN A 41 3.77 -7.94 -24.35
C ASN A 41 3.94 -8.86 -23.12
N GLY A 42 3.36 -8.47 -21.98
CA GLY A 42 3.45 -9.22 -20.73
C GLY A 42 4.84 -9.19 -20.07
N ARG A 43 5.71 -8.23 -20.43
CA ARG A 43 6.99 -8.00 -19.75
C ARG A 43 6.97 -6.63 -19.06
N PRO A 44 7.41 -6.53 -17.79
CA PRO A 44 7.50 -5.25 -17.11
C PRO A 44 8.55 -4.35 -17.78
N VAL A 45 8.35 -3.04 -17.72
CA VAL A 45 9.26 -2.03 -18.29
C VAL A 45 9.83 -1.13 -17.20
N GLN A 46 10.92 -0.42 -17.52
CA GLN A 46 11.57 0.52 -16.60
C GLN A 46 10.72 1.79 -16.40
N ASP A 47 11.02 2.52 -15.32
CA ASP A 47 10.49 3.86 -15.02
C ASP A 47 8.95 3.98 -15.04
N SER A 48 8.26 2.91 -14.66
CA SER A 48 6.81 2.90 -14.53
C SER A 48 6.37 3.16 -13.10
N VAL A 49 5.33 3.98 -12.96
CA VAL A 49 4.63 4.25 -11.69
C VAL A 49 3.14 4.18 -11.94
N GLY A 50 2.43 3.44 -11.11
CA GLY A 50 0.98 3.53 -11.09
C GLY A 50 0.41 3.32 -9.70
N ARG A 51 -0.76 3.93 -9.50
CA ARG A 51 -1.46 3.93 -8.23
C ARG A 51 -2.94 3.67 -8.45
N VAL A 52 -3.56 3.05 -7.45
CA VAL A 52 -5.02 2.96 -7.31
C VAL A 52 -5.41 3.52 -5.95
N LEU A 53 -6.42 4.38 -5.92
CA LEU A 53 -7.00 4.91 -4.70
C LEU A 53 -8.47 4.54 -4.61
N TYR A 54 -8.96 4.31 -3.39
CA TYR A 54 -10.39 4.30 -3.16
C TYR A 54 -10.95 5.71 -3.28
N GLN A 55 -12.05 5.87 -4.02
CA GLN A 55 -12.58 7.18 -4.39
C GLN A 55 -13.04 8.02 -3.19
N THR A 56 -13.71 7.37 -2.23
CA THR A 56 -14.29 8.03 -1.06
C THR A 56 -13.24 8.30 0.01
N PRO A 57 -13.06 9.56 0.45
CA PRO A 57 -12.18 9.88 1.57
C PRO A 57 -12.57 9.17 2.87
N ILE A 58 -11.56 8.80 3.66
CA ILE A 58 -11.70 8.14 4.97
C ILE A 58 -11.46 9.18 6.08
N HIS A 59 -12.38 9.24 7.05
CA HIS A 59 -12.24 10.08 8.25
C HIS A 59 -11.42 9.31 9.30
N LEU A 60 -10.13 9.60 9.41
CA LEU A 60 -9.22 8.88 10.32
C LEU A 60 -9.33 9.34 11.77
N TRP A 61 -9.55 10.62 12.02
CA TRP A 61 -9.64 11.17 13.36
C TRP A 61 -10.43 12.47 13.34
N ASP A 62 -11.04 12.79 14.47
CA ASP A 62 -11.85 13.98 14.64
C ASP A 62 -11.42 14.73 15.89
N LYS A 63 -10.95 15.98 15.71
CA LYS A 63 -10.47 16.84 16.78
C LYS A 63 -11.58 17.27 17.75
N GLN A 64 -12.83 17.39 17.29
CA GLN A 64 -13.94 17.91 18.10
C GLN A 64 -14.39 16.89 19.15
N ILE A 65 -14.40 15.62 18.77
CA ILE A 65 -14.81 14.50 19.66
C ILE A 65 -13.62 13.74 20.27
N ASP A 66 -12.39 14.14 19.92
CA ASP A 66 -11.12 13.52 20.32
C ASP A 66 -11.13 11.99 20.10
N LYS A 67 -11.58 11.58 18.92
CA LYS A 67 -11.63 10.18 18.49
C LYS A 67 -10.73 9.93 17.30
N GLU A 68 -10.21 8.72 17.23
CA GLU A 68 -9.41 8.19 16.14
C GLU A 68 -10.02 6.85 15.70
N ALA A 69 -9.97 6.59 14.40
CA ALA A 69 -10.54 5.42 13.80
C ALA A 69 -9.60 4.22 13.94
N SER A 70 -10.17 3.06 14.18
CA SER A 70 -9.48 1.79 13.91
C SER A 70 -9.81 1.34 12.50
N PHE A 71 -8.86 0.68 11.83
CA PHE A 71 -9.11 0.12 10.51
C PHE A 71 -8.42 -1.20 10.28
N GLU A 72 -8.94 -1.95 9.31
CA GLU A 72 -8.32 -3.14 8.76
C GLU A 72 -8.38 -3.05 7.23
N THR A 73 -7.30 -3.47 6.58
CA THR A 73 -7.29 -3.71 5.13
C THR A 73 -6.66 -5.05 4.85
N SER A 74 -7.17 -5.74 3.83
CA SER A 74 -6.53 -6.92 3.30
C SER A 74 -6.49 -6.87 1.79
N PHE A 75 -5.40 -7.35 1.20
CA PHE A 75 -5.25 -7.41 -0.25
C PHE A 75 -4.36 -8.56 -0.64
N THR A 76 -4.56 -9.06 -1.86
CA THR A 76 -3.69 -10.06 -2.48
C THR A 76 -3.06 -9.48 -3.72
N PHE A 77 -1.73 -9.48 -3.77
CA PHE A 77 -0.97 -9.10 -4.95
C PHE A 77 -0.08 -10.25 -5.43
N PHE A 78 0.48 -10.09 -6.62
CA PHE A 78 1.54 -10.96 -7.14
C PHE A 78 2.60 -10.06 -7.78
N ILE A 79 3.82 -10.13 -7.24
CA ILE A 79 5.03 -9.64 -7.91
C ILE A 79 5.69 -10.78 -8.68
N TYR A 80 5.86 -10.60 -9.98
CA TYR A 80 6.52 -11.58 -10.83
C TYR A 80 7.84 -11.06 -11.39
N ARG A 81 8.88 -11.89 -11.26
CA ARG A 81 10.20 -11.71 -11.86
C ARG A 81 10.60 -12.94 -12.67
N GLU A 82 11.17 -12.73 -13.86
CA GLU A 82 11.79 -13.84 -14.62
C GLU A 82 13.03 -14.38 -13.89
N ASN A 83 13.84 -13.48 -13.32
CA ASN A 83 14.91 -13.82 -12.38
C ASN A 83 14.59 -13.22 -11.02
N ILE A 84 14.27 -14.07 -10.03
CA ILE A 84 13.83 -13.63 -8.70
C ILE A 84 14.82 -12.70 -8.00
N ASN A 85 16.11 -12.81 -8.31
CA ASN A 85 17.19 -12.02 -7.71
C ASN A 85 17.47 -10.70 -8.45
N ARG A 86 16.75 -10.39 -9.53
CA ARG A 86 16.92 -9.17 -10.31
C ARG A 86 15.57 -8.55 -10.64
N GLY A 87 15.19 -7.55 -9.85
CA GLY A 87 13.99 -6.74 -10.07
C GLY A 87 13.98 -5.55 -9.11
N GLY A 88 12.96 -4.72 -9.26
CA GLY A 88 12.68 -3.58 -8.42
C GLY A 88 11.42 -2.84 -8.91
N ASP A 89 10.80 -1.99 -8.11
CA ASP A 89 11.24 -1.58 -6.76
C ASP A 89 10.25 -2.02 -5.66
N GLY A 90 8.98 -2.24 -5.98
CA GLY A 90 8.02 -2.83 -5.07
C GLY A 90 6.62 -2.24 -5.14
N ILE A 91 5.80 -2.65 -4.17
CA ILE A 91 4.41 -2.23 -3.99
C ILE A 91 4.20 -1.71 -2.56
N THR A 92 3.30 -0.74 -2.38
CA THR A 92 3.01 -0.16 -1.06
C THR A 92 1.53 0.13 -0.90
N PHE A 93 0.98 -0.13 0.30
CA PHE A 93 -0.32 0.39 0.73
C PHE A 93 -0.08 1.70 1.49
N PHE A 94 -0.85 2.75 1.18
CA PHE A 94 -0.61 4.07 1.77
C PHE A 94 -1.90 4.82 2.12
N LEU A 95 -1.76 5.74 3.08
CA LEU A 95 -2.73 6.76 3.45
C LEU A 95 -2.10 8.14 3.20
N ALA A 96 -2.81 9.03 2.50
CA ALA A 96 -2.32 10.36 2.13
C ALA A 96 -3.45 11.39 2.00
N PRO A 97 -3.16 12.70 1.93
CA PRO A 97 -4.15 13.74 1.63
C PRO A 97 -5.05 13.39 0.44
N THR A 98 -6.30 13.85 0.48
CA THR A 98 -7.36 13.45 -0.47
C THR A 98 -7.07 13.82 -1.93
N ASP A 99 -6.22 14.81 -2.15
CA ASP A 99 -5.77 15.33 -3.43
C ASP A 99 -4.40 14.77 -3.89
N THR A 100 -3.84 13.80 -3.17
CA THR A 100 -2.54 13.20 -3.46
C THR A 100 -2.35 12.80 -4.93
N GLN A 101 -1.17 13.14 -5.47
CA GLN A 101 -0.74 12.83 -6.84
C GLN A 101 0.49 11.90 -6.82
N PRO A 102 0.73 11.10 -7.90
CA PRO A 102 1.93 10.30 -8.03
C PRO A 102 3.20 11.15 -7.88
N LYS A 103 4.21 10.59 -7.23
CA LYS A 103 5.52 11.21 -7.05
C LYS A 103 6.59 10.49 -7.87
N SER A 104 7.83 10.42 -7.37
CA SER A 104 8.94 9.80 -8.08
C SER A 104 8.78 8.28 -8.15
N GLY A 105 9.24 7.70 -9.25
CA GLY A 105 9.30 6.24 -9.44
C GLY A 105 10.51 5.58 -8.79
N GLY A 106 10.86 4.39 -9.25
CA GLY A 106 11.90 3.56 -8.63
C GLY A 106 11.65 3.34 -7.14
N GLY A 107 12.73 3.35 -6.35
CA GLY A 107 12.72 3.19 -4.90
C GLY A 107 11.93 4.24 -4.09
N TYR A 108 11.32 5.23 -4.74
CA TYR A 108 10.39 6.16 -4.10
C TYR A 108 8.91 5.72 -4.19
N LEU A 109 8.66 4.59 -4.86
CA LEU A 109 7.40 3.84 -4.90
C LEU A 109 6.18 4.68 -5.34
N GLY A 110 6.38 5.80 -6.04
CA GLY A 110 5.30 6.71 -6.44
C GLY A 110 4.67 7.52 -5.30
N ILE A 111 5.23 7.44 -4.08
CA ILE A 111 4.69 8.08 -2.87
C ILE A 111 5.66 9.01 -2.15
N PHE A 112 6.95 8.97 -2.51
CA PHE A 112 7.97 9.93 -2.06
C PHE A 112 8.55 10.73 -3.24
N LYS A 113 8.98 11.96 -2.99
CA LYS A 113 9.65 12.77 -4.03
C LYS A 113 11.13 12.43 -4.12
N ASP A 114 11.78 12.32 -2.97
CA ASP A 114 13.19 11.99 -2.84
C ASP A 114 13.48 11.46 -1.43
N ALA A 115 14.73 11.07 -1.17
CA ALA A 115 15.15 10.43 0.08
C ALA A 115 15.05 11.35 1.32
N GLU A 116 15.09 12.67 1.12
CA GLU A 116 15.07 13.68 2.18
C GLU A 116 13.68 14.32 2.33
N SER A 117 12.74 13.97 1.45
CA SER A 117 11.39 14.52 1.45
C SER A 117 10.62 14.10 2.70
N ASN A 118 9.95 15.08 3.31
CA ASN A 118 9.01 14.89 4.42
C ASN A 118 7.59 14.97 3.87
N GLU A 119 7.07 13.84 3.42
CA GLU A 119 5.80 13.74 2.73
C GLU A 119 4.66 13.46 3.70
N THR A 120 3.48 14.04 3.50
CA THR A 120 2.31 13.70 4.33
C THR A 120 1.74 12.34 3.90
N VAL A 121 2.36 11.26 4.35
CA VAL A 121 2.00 9.88 4.01
C VAL A 121 2.37 8.92 5.14
N VAL A 122 1.52 7.93 5.39
CA VAL A 122 1.86 6.73 6.16
C VAL A 122 1.68 5.54 5.23
N ALA A 123 2.66 4.64 5.20
CA ALA A 123 2.64 3.53 4.26
C ALA A 123 3.16 2.22 4.88
N VAL A 124 2.77 1.12 4.25
CA VAL A 124 3.35 -0.21 4.43
C VAL A 124 3.92 -0.64 3.09
N GLU A 125 5.25 -0.68 2.99
CA GLU A 125 5.95 -1.06 1.76
C GLU A 125 6.32 -2.55 1.76
N PHE A 126 6.30 -3.12 0.56
CA PHE A 126 6.81 -4.45 0.21
C PHE A 126 7.93 -4.20 -0.79
N ASP A 127 9.09 -3.88 -0.23
CA ASP A 127 10.25 -3.40 -0.95
C ASP A 127 11.07 -4.58 -1.47
N THR A 128 11.37 -4.55 -2.76
CA THR A 128 12.06 -5.60 -3.46
C THR A 128 13.45 -5.18 -3.99
N PHE A 129 13.89 -3.94 -3.72
CA PHE A 129 15.16 -3.37 -4.13
C PHE A 129 15.86 -2.59 -3.01
N SER A 130 17.08 -2.97 -2.65
CA SER A 130 17.83 -2.29 -1.58
C SER A 130 18.42 -0.96 -2.08
N ASN A 131 17.79 0.17 -1.76
CA ASN A 131 18.41 1.48 -1.91
C ASN A 131 19.32 1.80 -0.71
N ARG A 132 20.01 2.95 -0.78
CA ARG A 132 20.97 3.37 0.26
C ARG A 132 20.36 3.59 1.65
N TRP A 133 19.04 3.76 1.75
CA TRP A 133 18.32 3.95 3.01
C TRP A 133 17.76 2.65 3.58
N ASP A 134 17.85 1.55 2.84
CA ASP A 134 17.21 0.27 3.13
C ASP A 134 18.15 -0.74 3.79
N PRO A 135 17.59 -1.78 4.45
CA PRO A 135 18.33 -3.00 4.72
C PRO A 135 18.80 -3.68 3.42
N ALA A 136 19.73 -4.63 3.56
CA ALA A 136 20.43 -5.24 2.43
C ALA A 136 19.55 -6.13 1.51
N ASN A 137 18.39 -6.56 1.98
CA ASN A 137 17.50 -7.48 1.27
C ASN A 137 16.08 -6.93 1.22
N SER A 138 15.25 -7.55 0.38
CA SER A 138 13.81 -7.32 0.34
C SER A 138 13.19 -7.41 1.73
N HIS A 139 12.25 -6.51 2.00
CA HIS A 139 11.71 -6.31 3.34
C HIS A 139 10.28 -5.77 3.28
N ILE A 140 9.56 -5.94 4.39
CA ILE A 140 8.29 -5.25 4.64
C ILE A 140 8.59 -4.12 5.61
N GLY A 141 8.16 -2.91 5.28
CA GLY A 141 8.47 -1.69 6.02
C GLY A 141 7.22 -0.94 6.46
N ILE A 142 7.32 -0.16 7.55
CA ILE A 142 6.32 0.83 7.94
C ILE A 142 6.95 2.21 7.81
N ASN A 143 6.45 3.00 6.87
CA ASN A 143 6.94 4.34 6.56
C ASN A 143 6.04 5.39 7.22
N VAL A 144 6.64 6.39 7.86
CA VAL A 144 5.94 7.55 8.41
C VAL A 144 6.63 8.80 7.91
N ASN A 145 5.99 9.45 6.95
CA ASN A 145 6.42 10.68 6.29
C ASN A 145 7.78 10.67 5.55
N SER A 146 8.50 9.56 5.57
CA SER A 146 9.81 9.40 4.92
C SER A 146 9.89 8.06 4.20
N VAL A 147 10.64 8.00 3.10
CA VAL A 147 10.97 6.73 2.42
C VAL A 147 11.73 5.79 3.33
N LYS A 148 12.52 6.31 4.28
CA LYS A 148 13.21 5.47 5.25
C LYS A 148 12.20 4.90 6.25
N SER A 149 12.00 3.59 6.18
CA SER A 149 11.13 2.85 7.09
C SER A 149 11.46 3.10 8.56
N LYS A 150 10.41 3.30 9.38
CA LYS A 150 10.50 3.39 10.85
C LYS A 150 10.91 2.07 11.46
N ILE A 151 10.44 0.97 10.88
CA ILE A 151 10.77 -0.40 11.23
C ILE A 151 10.62 -1.28 10.00
N THR A 152 11.45 -2.32 9.90
CA THR A 152 11.39 -3.31 8.82
C THR A 152 11.42 -4.72 9.37
N THR A 153 10.96 -5.68 8.57
CA THR A 153 11.20 -7.12 8.77
C THR A 153 11.71 -7.72 7.46
N PRO A 154 12.67 -8.66 7.47
CA PRO A 154 13.11 -9.33 6.26
C PRO A 154 11.95 -10.05 5.57
N TRP A 155 11.91 -10.01 4.24
CA TRP A 155 10.88 -10.65 3.44
C TRP A 155 11.49 -11.37 2.24
N GLY A 156 11.27 -12.68 2.17
CA GLY A 156 11.73 -13.48 1.03
C GLY A 156 10.72 -13.39 -0.11
N LEU A 157 11.01 -12.57 -1.13
CA LEU A 157 10.19 -12.50 -2.34
C LEU A 157 10.09 -13.88 -3.01
N LYS A 158 8.88 -14.29 -3.39
CA LYS A 158 8.58 -15.49 -4.17
C LYS A 158 7.61 -15.12 -5.29
N ASN A 159 7.74 -15.78 -6.44
CA ASN A 159 6.77 -15.66 -7.54
C ASN A 159 5.47 -16.41 -7.19
N ASP A 160 4.73 -15.92 -6.20
CA ASP A 160 3.45 -16.47 -5.78
C ASP A 160 2.54 -15.34 -5.28
N TYR A 161 1.26 -15.65 -5.16
CA TYR A 161 0.27 -14.75 -4.58
C TYR A 161 0.60 -14.49 -3.11
N PHE A 162 0.71 -13.22 -2.76
CA PHE A 162 1.01 -12.75 -1.41
C PHE A 162 -0.22 -12.03 -0.86
N THR A 163 -0.74 -12.54 0.25
CA THR A 163 -1.89 -11.94 0.94
C THR A 163 -1.39 -11.18 2.15
N VAL A 164 -1.87 -9.95 2.27
CA VAL A 164 -1.50 -9.02 3.34
C VAL A 164 -2.77 -8.67 4.12
N THR A 165 -2.63 -8.56 5.43
CA THR A 165 -3.59 -7.92 6.33
C THR A 165 -2.86 -6.86 7.15
N ILE A 166 -3.37 -5.63 7.11
CA ILE A 166 -2.87 -4.50 7.90
C ILE A 166 -3.99 -4.07 8.85
N THR A 167 -3.68 -4.01 10.13
CA THR A 167 -4.60 -3.52 11.17
C THR A 167 -4.00 -2.29 11.85
N TYR A 168 -4.84 -1.28 12.03
CA TYR A 168 -4.56 -0.14 12.88
C TYR A 168 -5.57 -0.10 14.01
N ASP A 169 -5.06 -0.16 15.23
CA ASP A 169 -5.84 0.09 16.43
C ASP A 169 -5.59 1.53 16.91
N ALA A 170 -6.67 2.26 17.24
CA ALA A 170 -6.64 3.64 17.73
C ALA A 170 -5.81 3.85 19.01
N THR A 171 -5.33 2.78 19.66
CA THR A 171 -4.22 2.79 20.62
C THR A 171 -2.84 3.06 19.98
N ARG A 172 -2.82 3.53 18.73
CA ARG A 172 -1.63 3.87 17.93
C ARG A 172 -0.80 2.67 17.49
N SER A 173 -1.45 1.55 17.23
CA SER A 173 -0.78 0.29 16.92
C SER A 173 -1.05 -0.13 15.47
N LEU A 174 -0.07 0.04 14.58
CA LEU A 174 -0.12 -0.45 13.21
C LEU A 174 0.60 -1.80 13.12
N SER A 175 -0.11 -2.85 12.71
CA SER A 175 0.40 -4.21 12.60
C SER A 175 0.16 -4.76 11.21
N VAL A 176 1.13 -5.49 10.68
CA VAL A 176 1.08 -6.14 9.37
C VAL A 176 1.29 -7.64 9.59
N SER A 177 0.45 -8.45 8.95
CA SER A 177 0.60 -9.90 8.85
C SER A 177 0.43 -10.28 7.39
N SER A 178 1.28 -11.17 6.89
CA SER A 178 1.24 -11.54 5.48
C SER A 178 1.81 -12.92 5.24
N PHE A 179 1.37 -13.58 4.18
CA PHE A 179 1.76 -14.94 3.84
C PHE A 179 1.64 -15.21 2.34
N TYR A 180 2.38 -16.21 1.86
CA TYR A 180 2.23 -16.72 0.50
C TYR A 180 1.14 -17.77 0.43
N ARG A 181 0.35 -17.77 -0.65
CA ARG A 181 -0.73 -18.74 -0.87
C ARG A 181 -0.25 -20.19 -0.78
N ASN A 182 0.94 -20.50 -1.31
CA ASN A 182 1.50 -21.85 -1.29
C ASN A 182 2.15 -22.25 0.06
N LYS A 183 2.31 -21.30 0.98
CA LYS A 183 2.88 -21.50 2.32
C LYS A 183 2.18 -20.62 3.36
N PRO A 184 0.90 -20.88 3.68
CA PRO A 184 0.12 -20.05 4.59
C PRO A 184 0.66 -20.02 6.03
N ASP A 185 1.44 -21.03 6.42
CA ASP A 185 2.08 -21.10 7.75
C ASP A 185 3.37 -20.25 7.86
N ASP A 186 3.93 -19.80 6.72
CA ASP A 186 5.14 -18.95 6.65
C ASP A 186 4.73 -17.48 6.70
N ILE A 187 4.44 -16.99 7.92
CA ILE A 187 3.89 -15.66 8.16
C ILE A 187 5.00 -14.63 8.38
N PHE A 188 4.96 -13.52 7.64
CA PHE A 188 5.78 -12.34 7.85
C PHE A 188 4.99 -11.30 8.65
N THR A 189 5.59 -10.75 9.70
CA THR A 189 4.96 -9.73 10.55
C THR A 189 5.88 -8.56 10.83
N VAL A 190 5.30 -7.36 10.89
CA VAL A 190 5.95 -6.14 11.37
C VAL A 190 4.92 -5.29 12.10
N LYS A 191 5.35 -4.60 13.16
CA LYS A 191 4.47 -3.78 13.99
C LYS A 191 5.18 -2.52 14.45
N ALA A 192 4.49 -1.40 14.44
CA ALA A 192 4.99 -0.14 14.96
C ALA A 192 3.92 0.61 15.74
N SER A 193 4.36 1.44 16.70
CA SER A 193 3.50 2.49 17.21
C SER A 193 3.49 3.67 16.22
N VAL A 194 2.32 4.03 15.71
CA VAL A 194 2.12 5.11 14.74
C VAL A 194 0.98 5.99 15.22
N HIS A 195 1.28 7.27 15.42
CA HIS A 195 0.29 8.27 15.79
C HIS A 195 -0.21 8.95 14.52
N LEU A 196 -1.38 8.55 13.99
CA LEU A 196 -1.81 9.02 12.67
C LEU A 196 -2.16 10.51 12.69
N ARG A 197 -2.65 11.03 13.82
CA ARG A 197 -2.95 12.45 13.99
C ARG A 197 -1.72 13.35 13.89
N ASP A 198 -0.54 12.83 14.22
CA ASP A 198 0.71 13.58 14.07
C ASP A 198 1.24 13.56 12.62
N ALA A 199 0.81 12.58 11.82
CA ALA A 199 1.36 12.30 10.48
C ALA A 199 0.41 12.62 9.31
N LEU A 200 -0.91 12.65 9.55
CA LEU A 200 -1.95 12.71 8.52
C LEU A 200 -3.09 13.68 8.90
N PRO A 201 -3.73 14.32 7.91
CA PRO A 201 -4.96 15.09 8.14
C PRO A 201 -6.13 14.21 8.59
N GLN A 202 -7.20 14.84 9.08
CA GLN A 202 -8.43 14.15 9.49
C GLN A 202 -9.02 13.29 8.36
N TRP A 203 -8.96 13.80 7.13
CA TRP A 203 -9.50 13.14 5.95
C TRP A 203 -8.38 12.75 5.00
N VAL A 204 -8.32 11.47 4.63
CA VAL A 204 -7.32 10.91 3.72
C VAL A 204 -7.98 10.15 2.59
N ARG A 205 -7.22 9.83 1.56
CA ARG A 205 -7.49 8.67 0.72
C ARG A 205 -6.51 7.55 1.05
N ILE A 206 -6.97 6.34 0.80
CA ILE A 206 -6.17 5.13 0.89
C ILE A 206 -5.96 4.55 -0.49
N GLY A 207 -4.85 3.87 -0.70
CA GLY A 207 -4.53 3.30 -2.00
C GLY A 207 -3.36 2.34 -1.96
N LEU A 208 -3.08 1.79 -3.14
CA LEU A 208 -1.85 1.07 -3.40
C LEU A 208 -1.07 1.78 -4.51
N SER A 209 0.24 1.76 -4.39
CA SER A 209 1.18 2.32 -5.36
C SER A 209 2.25 1.28 -5.65
N ALA A 210 2.75 1.24 -6.89
CA ALA A 210 3.88 0.41 -7.25
C ALA A 210 4.79 1.14 -8.24
N ALA A 211 6.05 0.77 -8.24
CA ALA A 211 7.03 1.35 -9.13
C ALA A 211 8.04 0.32 -9.64
N THR A 212 8.58 0.63 -10.81
CA THR A 212 9.78 0.01 -11.37
C THR A 212 10.86 1.06 -11.54
N GLY A 213 12.11 0.61 -11.56
CA GLY A 213 13.28 1.46 -11.77
C GLY A 213 14.10 0.90 -12.92
N ASP A 214 15.44 0.93 -12.79
CA ASP A 214 16.35 0.32 -13.75
C ASP A 214 16.17 -1.21 -13.83
N LEU A 215 15.83 -1.82 -12.70
CA LEU A 215 15.38 -3.21 -12.63
C LEU A 215 13.85 -3.23 -12.58
N VAL A 216 13.27 -4.30 -13.14
CA VAL A 216 11.84 -4.36 -13.43
C VAL A 216 11.21 -5.62 -12.86
N GLU A 217 9.95 -5.50 -12.47
CA GLU A 217 9.08 -6.59 -12.05
C GLU A 217 7.62 -6.22 -12.33
N GLN A 218 6.76 -7.24 -12.42
CA GLN A 218 5.32 -6.99 -12.55
C GLN A 218 4.70 -6.74 -11.19
N HIS A 219 3.69 -5.87 -11.13
CA HIS A 219 2.92 -5.61 -9.93
C HIS A 219 1.42 -5.74 -10.23
N ARG A 220 0.82 -6.84 -9.80
CA ARG A 220 -0.62 -7.10 -10.07
C ARG A 220 -1.40 -7.26 -8.78
N LEU A 221 -2.53 -6.55 -8.69
CA LEU A 221 -3.44 -6.56 -7.54
C LEU A 221 -4.71 -7.35 -7.89
N TYR A 222 -5.03 -8.37 -7.11
CA TYR A 222 -6.13 -9.31 -7.39
C TYR A 222 -7.34 -9.12 -6.50
N SER A 223 -7.14 -8.67 -5.27
CA SER A 223 -8.22 -8.36 -4.34
C SER A 223 -7.83 -7.22 -3.41
N TRP A 224 -8.83 -6.51 -2.89
CA TRP A 224 -8.66 -5.49 -1.87
C TRP A 224 -9.93 -5.26 -1.07
N SER A 225 -9.85 -5.42 0.24
CA SER A 225 -10.91 -5.08 1.19
C SER A 225 -10.41 -4.06 2.21
N PHE A 226 -11.35 -3.29 2.74
CA PHE A 226 -11.08 -2.29 3.75
C PHE A 226 -12.29 -2.13 4.66
N LYS A 227 -12.04 -1.88 5.94
CA LYS A 227 -13.03 -1.42 6.91
C LYS A 227 -12.38 -0.43 7.85
N SER A 228 -12.99 0.74 8.04
CA SER A 228 -12.62 1.70 9.06
C SER A 228 -13.84 2.07 9.88
N VAL A 229 -13.64 2.22 11.19
CA VAL A 229 -14.67 2.58 12.16
C VAL A 229 -14.15 3.75 12.99
N LEU A 230 -14.76 4.91 12.83
CA LEU A 230 -14.56 6.07 13.70
C LEU A 230 -15.71 6.13 14.72
N PRO A 231 -15.44 5.98 16.02
CA PRO A 231 -16.46 6.14 17.05
C PRO A 231 -17.06 7.55 17.00
N LEU A 232 -18.38 7.68 17.04
CA LEU A 232 -19.01 8.98 17.25
C LEU A 232 -19.10 9.27 18.74
N ASP A 233 -19.30 10.54 19.07
CA ASP A 233 -19.51 10.92 20.46
C ASP A 233 -20.75 10.21 21.03
N SER A 234 -20.58 9.64 22.22
CA SER A 234 -21.64 8.96 22.96
C SER A 234 -22.58 9.93 23.67
N SER A 235 -22.38 11.24 23.51
CA SER A 235 -23.16 12.31 24.15
C SER A 235 -24.45 12.69 23.40
N THR A 236 -25.00 11.81 22.55
CA THR A 236 -26.32 11.99 21.91
C THR A 236 -27.41 11.18 22.58
#